data_AF-A0A5K7X8Y0-F1
#
_entry.id   AF-A0A5K7X8Y0-F1
#
_cell.length_a   1.000
_cell.length_b   1.000
_cell.length_c   1.000
_cell.angle_alpha   90.00
_cell.angle_beta   90.00
_cell.angle_gamma   90.00
#
_symmetry.space_group_name_H-M   'P 1'
#
loop_
_entity.id
_entity.type
_entity.pdbx_description
1 polymer ?
#
loop_
_entity_poly.entity_id
_entity_poly.type
_entity_poly.pdbx_seq_one_letter_code
_entity_poly.pdbx_strand_id
1 'polypeptide(L)' 'MSIEQEIRQYLAKRFQCDPVVDVQIYGDVVDVRGTMPNTHAHGQFCVGSLDDIENAMRRESATEVAVEA' A
#
# COMPACT_ATOMS: atom_id res chain seq x y z
N MET A 1 -12.17 -11.31 -2.19
CA MET A 1 -11.36 -10.19 -2.71
C MET A 1 -10.07 -10.77 -3.23
N SER A 2 -9.49 -10.18 -4.28
CA SER A 2 -8.15 -10.57 -4.73
C SER A 2 -7.10 -9.90 -3.85
N ILE A 3 -5.96 -10.54 -3.62
CA ILE A 3 -4.84 -9.98 -2.83
C ILE A 3 -4.42 -8.59 -3.34
N GLU A 4 -4.51 -8.35 -4.66
CA GLU A 4 -4.26 -7.06 -5.28
C GLU A 4 -5.19 -5.94 -4.77
N GLN A 5 -6.45 -6.25 -4.49
CA GLN A 5 -7.39 -5.28 -3.92
C GLN A 5 -7.09 -5.00 -2.44
N GLU A 6 -6.71 -6.03 -1.69
CA GLU A 6 -6.32 -5.89 -0.28
C GLU A 6 -5.03 -5.07 -0.15
N ILE A 7 -4.06 -5.29 -1.02
CA ILE A 7 -2.82 -4.49 -1.10
C ILE A 7 -3.14 -3.04 -1.46
N ARG A 8 -4.02 -2.80 -2.45
CA ARG A 8 -4.44 -1.43 -2.80
C ARG A 8 -5.08 -0.71 -1.61
N GLN A 9 -5.96 -1.39 -0.87
CA GLN A 9 -6.59 -0.82 0.32
C GLN A 9 -5.59 -0.57 1.46
N TYR A 10 -4.69 -1.52 1.71
CA TYR A 10 -3.63 -1.39 2.70
C TYR A 10 -2.73 -0.19 2.42
N LEU A 11 -2.26 -0.05 1.17
CA LEU A 11 -1.41 1.06 0.75
C LEU A 11 -2.17 2.39 0.80
N ALA A 12 -3.43 2.43 0.34
CA ALA A 12 -4.25 3.63 0.44
C ALA A 12 -4.45 4.09 1.91
N LYS A 13 -4.70 3.15 2.84
CA LYS A 13 -4.83 3.43 4.28
C LYS A 13 -3.51 3.94 4.88
N ARG A 14 -2.40 3.29 4.55
CA ARG A 14 -1.07 3.60 5.12
C ARG A 14 -0.55 4.96 4.68
N PHE A 15 -0.78 5.35 3.43
CA PHE A 15 -0.27 6.61 2.88
C PHE A 15 -1.26 7.78 2.94
N GLN A 16 -2.51 7.57 3.40
CA GLN A 16 -3.56 8.61 3.52
C GLN A 16 -3.65 9.51 2.26
N CYS A 17 -3.50 8.92 1.08
CA CYS A 17 -3.43 9.66 -0.17
C CYS A 17 -4.82 9.83 -0.77
N ASP A 18 -5.28 11.08 -0.88
CA ASP A 18 -6.49 11.48 -1.60
C ASP A 18 -6.16 12.65 -2.57
N PRO A 19 -6.43 12.58 -3.89
CA PRO A 19 -6.84 11.43 -4.71
C PRO A 19 -5.79 10.93 -5.74
N VAL A 20 -6.06 9.71 -6.22
CA VAL A 20 -5.34 8.86 -7.20
C VAL A 20 -4.00 8.33 -6.73
N VAL A 21 -4.05 7.11 -6.15
CA VAL A 21 -2.93 6.18 -6.07
C VAL A 21 -3.06 5.17 -7.20
N ASP A 22 -2.26 5.31 -8.25
CA ASP A 22 -2.11 4.29 -9.28
C ASP A 22 -1.14 3.21 -8.76
N VAL A 23 -1.71 2.07 -8.36
CA VAL A 23 -0.94 0.90 -7.90
C VAL A 23 -0.76 -0.05 -9.08
N GLN A 24 0.48 -0.13 -9.56
CA GLN A 24 0.88 -1.01 -10.66
C GLN A 24 1.59 -2.23 -10.08
N ILE A 25 1.14 -3.42 -10.46
CA ILE A 25 1.74 -4.68 -10.02
C ILE A 25 2.34 -5.35 -11.26
N TYR A 26 3.67 -5.50 -11.25
CA TYR A 26 4.47 -6.08 -12.33
C TYR A 26 5.09 -7.38 -11.85
N GLY A 27 4.34 -8.48 -11.96
CA GLY A 27 4.76 -9.76 -11.39
C GLY A 27 4.86 -9.63 -9.86
N ASP A 28 6.09 -9.69 -9.34
CA ASP A 28 6.39 -9.57 -7.91
C ASP A 28 6.71 -8.14 -7.45
N VAL A 29 6.68 -7.15 -8.35
CA VAL A 29 7.00 -5.76 -8.00
C VAL A 29 5.70 -4.96 -7.88
N VAL A 30 5.55 -4.25 -6.77
CA VAL A 30 4.46 -3.30 -6.54
C VAL A 30 5.04 -1.89 -6.60
N ASP A 31 4.49 -1.10 -7.51
CA ASP A 31 4.84 0.30 -7.71
C ASP A 31 3.62 1.17 -7.39
N VAL A 32 3.81 2.12 -6.46
CA VAL A 32 2.75 2.98 -5.93
C VAL A 32 3.03 4.40 -6.37
N ARG A 33 2.20 4.89 -7.27
CA ARG A 33 2.27 6.27 -7.78
C ARG A 33 1.05 7.03 -7.38
N GLY A 34 1.15 8.34 -7.28
CA GLY A 34 -0.03 9.16 -7.11
C GLY A 34 0.28 10.63 -7.11
N THR A 35 -0.72 11.41 -6.75
CA THR A 35 -0.60 12.87 -6.68
C THR A 35 -0.31 13.29 -5.25
N MET A 36 0.79 13.99 -5.03
CA MET A 36 1.07 14.55 -3.71
C MET A 36 0.06 15.66 -3.38
N PRO A 37 -0.55 15.67 -2.17
CA PRO A 37 -1.63 16.59 -1.82
C PRO A 37 -1.21 18.07 -1.83
N ASN A 38 0.08 18.36 -1.73
CA ASN A 38 0.59 19.74 -1.63
C ASN A 38 1.18 20.31 -2.93
N THR A 39 1.64 19.45 -3.84
CA THR A 39 2.38 19.88 -5.03
C THR A 39 1.65 19.59 -6.33
N HIS A 40 0.56 18.80 -6.28
CA HIS A 40 -0.10 18.23 -7.46
C HIS A 40 0.88 17.49 -8.39
N ALA A 41 2.07 17.15 -7.89
CA ALA A 41 3.06 16.42 -8.65
C ALA A 41 2.72 14.94 -8.62
N HIS A 42 2.77 14.33 -9.80
CA HIS A 42 2.74 12.87 -9.93
C HIS A 42 4.10 12.33 -9.49
N GLY A 43 4.11 11.55 -8.42
CA GLY A 43 5.31 10.99 -7.81
C GLY A 43 5.16 9.50 -7.53
N GLN A 44 6.30 8.81 -7.51
CA GLN A 44 6.41 7.47 -6.96
C GLN A 44 6.57 7.59 -5.45
N PHE A 45 5.68 6.93 -4.70
CA PHE A 45 5.70 6.92 -3.23
C PHE A 45 6.39 5.68 -2.67
N CYS A 46 6.21 4.54 -3.32
CA CYS A 46 6.74 3.28 -2.84
C CYS A 46 7.03 2.32 -4.01
N VAL A 47 8.17 1.63 -3.94
CA VAL A 47 8.48 0.46 -4.76
C VAL A 47 8.90 -0.65 -3.82
N GLY A 48 8.25 -1.80 -3.92
CA GLY A 48 8.59 -2.95 -3.10
C GLY A 48 8.18 -4.26 -3.74
N SER A 49 8.62 -5.36 -3.14
CA SER A 49 8.21 -6.71 -3.51
C SER A 49 6.78 -6.98 -3.02
N LEU A 50 6.03 -7.79 -3.77
CA LEU A 50 4.70 -8.24 -3.39
C LEU A 50 4.78 -9.02 -2.07
N ASP A 51 5.75 -9.95 -1.96
CA ASP A 51 5.96 -10.75 -0.76
C ASP A 51 6.26 -9.89 0.49
N ASP A 52 7.08 -8.85 0.34
CA ASP A 52 7.39 -7.92 1.44
C ASP A 52 6.15 -7.16 1.91
N ILE A 53 5.30 -6.72 0.97
CA ILE A 53 4.06 -6.01 1.28
C ILE A 53 3.04 -6.94 1.91
N GLU A 54 2.88 -8.15 1.38
CA GLU A 54 2.01 -9.18 1.97
C GLU A 54 2.47 -9.55 3.39
N ASN A 55 3.78 -9.66 3.60
CA ASN A 55 4.36 -9.93 4.91
C ASN A 55 4.14 -8.75 5.87
N ALA A 56 4.32 -7.52 5.41
CA ALA A 56 4.00 -6.31 6.19
C ALA A 56 2.51 -6.26 6.57
N MET A 57 1.62 -6.57 5.63
CA MET A 57 0.17 -6.67 5.87
C MET A 57 -0.14 -7.72 6.94
N ARG A 58 0.40 -8.94 6.80
CA ARG A 58 0.19 -10.01 7.79
C ARG A 58 0.70 -9.64 9.17
N ARG A 59 1.84 -8.95 9.26
CA ARG A 59 2.39 -8.47 10.53
C ARG A 59 1.53 -7.38 11.16
N GLU A 60 1.04 -6.42 10.38
CA GLU A 60 0.15 -5.38 10.91
C GLU A 60 -1.21 -5.95 11.34
N SER A 61 -1.77 -6.89 10.59
CA SER A 61 -2.96 -7.66 11.03
C SER A 61 -2.70 -8.48 12.29
N ALA A 62 -1.50 -9.04 12.48
CA ALA A 62 -1.15 -9.76 13.70
C ALA A 62 -0.89 -8.82 14.89
N THR A 63 -0.48 -7.57 14.63
CA THR A 63 -0.21 -6.56 15.66
C THR A 63 -1.51 -5.91 16.17
N GLU A 64 -2.54 -5.80 15.33
CA GLU A 64 -3.88 -5.35 15.74
C GLU A 64 -4.54 -6.28 16.79
N VAL A 65 -4.13 -7.55 16.88
CA VAL A 65 -4.61 -8.51 17.89
C VAL A 65 -3.86 -8.41 19.23
N ALA A 66 -2.69 -7.76 19.26
CA ALA A 66 -1.85 -7.68 20.46
C ALA A 66 -2.08 -6.41 21.30
N VAL A 67 -2.91 -5.47 20.83
CA VAL A 67 -3.27 -4.23 21.55
C VAL A 67 -4.68 -4.37 22.17
N GLU A 68 -5.03 -5.56 22.65
CA GLU A 68 -6.11 -5.78 23.60
C GLU A 68 -5.68 -6.90 24.56
N ALA A 69 -4.79 -6.58 25.51
CA ALA A 69 -4.51 -7.40 26.69
C ALA A 69 -4.11 -6.52 27.87
#